data_AF-A0A9X0PNI3-F1
#
_entry.id   AF-A0A9X0PNI3-F1
#
_cell.length_a   1.000
_cell.length_b   1.000
_cell.length_c   1.000
_cell.angle_alpha   90.00
_cell.angle_beta   90.00
_cell.angle_gamma   90.00
#
_symmetry.space_group_name_H-M   'P 1'
#
loop_
_entity.id
_entity.type
_entity.pdbx_description
1 polymer ?
#
loop_
_entity_poly.entity_id
_entity_poly.type
_entity_poly.pdbx_seq_one_letter_code
_entity_poly.pdbx_strand_id
1 'polypeptide(L)'
;MANTTWYGDGTATVAVGSRTVTGTDTGWLTDVAGLTPIKVGDKFGIHVGRPIVIEQIISDTELLLADDWPGPAQTDAPYKVELTSPTIAAVEAMRRLLASLSNGNLDSLAEITIGTDDIPIGIGPGVFGTISKASLSGITASLAALGALTPAANKVPYFTGADSAGLTDLSAFARTILDDVNGAAMFATMGAAHIGASPGYVKLPNGIIIQWGRSFVASDIAITLPIAFPTGVFLKHAVCELAYTPTATRVVTIDNVATLNSITVRFRDVVNGGAVSAPTNGTVGWLAIGV
;
A
#
# COMPACT_ATOMS: atom_id res chain seq x y z
N MET A 1 -18.18 -48.43 -52.10
CA MET A 1 -18.82 -47.24 -52.72
C MET A 1 -17.69 -46.30 -53.06
N ALA A 2 -17.43 -46.06 -54.34
CA ALA A 2 -16.23 -45.36 -54.78
C ALA A 2 -16.26 -43.91 -54.27
N ASN A 3 -15.20 -43.48 -53.57
CA ASN A 3 -14.98 -42.07 -53.25
C ASN A 3 -14.83 -41.32 -54.59
N THR A 4 -15.86 -40.59 -55.00
CA THR A 4 -15.74 -39.69 -56.16
C THR A 4 -14.82 -38.55 -55.73
N THR A 5 -13.56 -38.58 -56.18
CA THR A 5 -12.52 -37.60 -55.78
C THR A 5 -12.62 -36.27 -56.53
N TRP A 6 -13.72 -36.06 -57.27
CA TRP A 6 -13.93 -34.87 -58.08
C TRP A 6 -15.40 -34.44 -58.13
N TYR A 7 -15.63 -33.13 -58.19
CA TYR A 7 -16.92 -32.45 -58.36
C TYR A 7 -17.02 -31.91 -59.80
N GLY A 8 -18.20 -31.94 -60.42
CA GLY A 8 -18.36 -31.49 -61.81
C GLY A 8 -19.81 -31.37 -62.27
N ASP A 9 -20.73 -31.03 -61.36
CA ASP A 9 -22.14 -30.83 -61.69
C ASP A 9 -22.33 -29.47 -62.40
N GLY A 10 -23.22 -29.42 -63.40
CA GLY A 10 -23.45 -28.24 -64.22
C GLY A 10 -22.32 -27.96 -65.23
N THR A 11 -22.21 -26.71 -65.66
CA THR A 11 -21.20 -26.27 -66.63
C THR A 11 -20.49 -25.02 -66.14
N ALA A 12 -19.24 -24.83 -66.56
CA ALA A 12 -18.43 -23.67 -66.19
C ALA A 12 -17.91 -22.91 -67.42
N THR A 13 -17.82 -21.59 -67.26
CA THR A 13 -17.27 -20.63 -68.20
C THR A 13 -16.06 -19.95 -67.57
N VAL A 14 -14.91 -20.02 -68.24
CA VAL A 14 -13.67 -19.33 -67.83
C VAL A 14 -12.92 -18.87 -69.07
N ALA A 15 -12.56 -17.59 -69.13
CA ALA A 15 -11.74 -17.05 -70.22
C ALA A 15 -10.25 -17.37 -70.00
N VAL A 16 -9.48 -17.46 -71.09
CA VAL A 16 -8.00 -17.59 -71.00
C VAL A 16 -7.45 -16.39 -70.26
N GLY A 17 -6.60 -16.62 -69.25
CA GLY A 17 -6.01 -15.55 -68.47
C GLY A 17 -6.97 -14.88 -67.47
N SER A 18 -8.19 -15.41 -67.29
CA SER A 18 -9.13 -14.94 -66.26
C SER A 18 -8.94 -15.73 -64.97
N ARG A 19 -9.16 -15.05 -63.84
CA ARG A 19 -9.27 -15.68 -62.51
C ARG A 19 -10.72 -15.98 -62.13
N THR A 20 -11.68 -15.34 -62.78
CA THR A 20 -13.11 -15.55 -62.49
C THR A 20 -13.64 -16.70 -63.34
N VAL A 21 -14.33 -17.63 -62.68
CA VAL A 21 -15.09 -18.70 -63.30
C VAL A 21 -16.56 -18.53 -62.94
N THR A 22 -17.42 -18.53 -63.95
CA THR A 22 -18.87 -18.50 -63.77
C THR A 22 -19.46 -19.87 -64.08
N GLY A 23 -20.40 -20.32 -63.27
CA GLY A 23 -21.06 -21.61 -63.38
C GLY A 23 -22.54 -21.47 -63.75
N THR A 24 -23.08 -22.50 -64.39
CA THR A 24 -24.51 -22.69 -64.60
C THR A 24 -24.91 -24.02 -63.97
N ASP A 25 -25.91 -24.01 -63.08
CA ASP A 25 -26.38 -25.17 -62.31
C ASP A 25 -25.27 -25.90 -61.54
N THR A 26 -24.28 -25.14 -61.06
CA THR A 26 -23.05 -25.67 -60.45
C THR A 26 -23.10 -25.89 -58.96
N GLY A 27 -24.04 -25.30 -58.22
CA GLY A 27 -24.26 -25.57 -56.79
C GLY A 27 -23.02 -25.51 -55.89
N TRP A 28 -22.08 -24.58 -56.13
CA TRP A 28 -20.77 -24.58 -55.46
C TRP A 28 -20.78 -24.32 -53.95
N LEU A 29 -21.81 -23.68 -53.40
CA LEU A 29 -21.99 -23.46 -51.97
C LEU A 29 -23.02 -24.41 -51.36
N THR A 30 -24.02 -24.82 -52.13
CA THR A 30 -25.16 -25.58 -51.66
C THR A 30 -24.89 -27.09 -51.71
N ASP A 31 -25.18 -27.80 -50.62
CA ASP A 31 -25.14 -29.27 -50.56
C ASP A 31 -26.10 -29.88 -51.61
N VAL A 32 -25.56 -30.46 -52.69
CA VAL A 32 -26.36 -31.20 -53.69
C VAL A 32 -26.27 -32.70 -53.39
N ALA A 33 -27.41 -33.31 -53.07
CA ALA A 33 -27.69 -34.76 -53.06
C ALA A 33 -26.53 -35.71 -52.62
N GLY A 34 -25.86 -35.39 -51.51
CA GLY A 34 -24.88 -36.29 -50.88
C GLY A 34 -23.41 -36.08 -51.28
N LEU A 35 -23.07 -35.00 -51.99
CA LEU A 35 -21.70 -34.54 -52.21
C LEU A 35 -21.37 -33.37 -51.28
N THR A 36 -20.13 -33.31 -50.77
CA THR A 36 -19.65 -32.17 -49.99
C THR A 36 -19.43 -30.98 -50.93
N PRO A 37 -19.86 -29.75 -50.57
CA PRO A 37 -19.64 -28.56 -51.39
C PRO A 37 -18.14 -28.36 -51.58
N ILE A 38 -17.78 -27.81 -52.73
CA ILE A 38 -16.39 -27.43 -52.97
C ILE A 38 -15.95 -26.40 -51.91
N LYS A 39 -14.67 -26.43 -51.54
CA LYS A 39 -14.11 -25.50 -50.56
C LYS A 39 -12.99 -24.69 -51.17
N VAL A 40 -12.73 -23.52 -50.59
CA VAL A 40 -11.50 -22.78 -50.87
C VAL A 40 -10.30 -23.69 -50.61
N GLY A 41 -9.40 -23.79 -51.58
CA GLY A 41 -8.28 -24.74 -51.58
C GLY A 41 -8.44 -25.93 -52.52
N ASP A 42 -9.66 -26.26 -52.96
CA ASP A 42 -9.90 -27.28 -53.99
C ASP A 42 -9.37 -26.84 -55.35
N LYS A 43 -9.09 -27.81 -56.23
CA LYS A 43 -8.40 -27.50 -57.51
C LYS A 43 -9.34 -27.62 -58.69
N PHE A 44 -9.61 -26.50 -59.35
CA PHE A 44 -10.43 -26.40 -60.54
C PHE A 44 -9.64 -26.76 -61.81
N GLY A 45 -10.25 -27.52 -62.72
CA GLY A 45 -9.72 -27.72 -64.07
C GLY A 45 -8.86 -28.96 -64.29
N ILE A 46 -9.01 -30.01 -63.47
CA ILE A 46 -8.20 -31.24 -63.57
C ILE A 46 -8.33 -31.96 -64.93
N HIS A 47 -9.35 -31.65 -65.71
CA HIS A 47 -9.56 -32.19 -67.06
C HIS A 47 -8.69 -31.52 -68.14
N VAL A 48 -7.96 -30.44 -67.83
CA VAL A 48 -7.21 -29.63 -68.81
C VAL A 48 -5.71 -29.53 -68.47
N GLY A 49 -5.21 -30.41 -67.59
CA GLY A 49 -3.78 -30.68 -67.44
C GLY A 49 -3.02 -29.82 -66.42
N ARG A 50 -3.43 -28.57 -66.13
CA ARG A 50 -2.89 -27.77 -65.00
C ARG A 50 -4.05 -27.20 -64.17
N PRO A 51 -4.47 -27.89 -63.10
CA PRO A 51 -5.55 -27.41 -62.27
C PRO A 51 -5.08 -26.25 -61.37
N ILE A 52 -5.96 -25.27 -61.15
CA ILE A 52 -5.68 -24.07 -60.36
C ILE A 52 -6.47 -24.13 -59.05
N VAL A 53 -5.86 -23.71 -57.95
CA VAL A 53 -6.52 -23.67 -56.64
C VAL A 53 -7.60 -22.59 -56.65
N ILE A 54 -8.77 -22.93 -56.10
CA ILE A 54 -9.86 -21.99 -55.85
C ILE A 54 -9.49 -21.14 -54.64
N GLU A 55 -9.32 -19.84 -54.84
CA GLU A 55 -8.97 -18.87 -53.80
C GLU A 55 -10.21 -18.41 -53.03
N GLN A 56 -11.34 -18.27 -53.71
CA GLN A 56 -12.59 -17.83 -53.11
C GLN A 56 -13.77 -18.43 -53.86
N ILE A 57 -14.81 -18.83 -53.13
CA ILE A 57 -16.12 -19.17 -53.70
C ILE A 57 -17.04 -17.99 -53.38
N ILE A 58 -17.53 -17.31 -54.42
CA ILE A 58 -18.29 -16.06 -54.32
C ILE A 58 -19.79 -16.37 -54.22
N SER A 59 -20.28 -17.34 -54.98
CA SER A 59 -21.67 -17.80 -54.97
C SER A 59 -21.78 -19.25 -55.47
N ASP A 60 -22.99 -19.81 -55.55
CA ASP A 60 -23.26 -21.13 -56.15
C ASP A 60 -22.81 -21.23 -57.62
N THR A 61 -22.61 -20.09 -58.29
CA THR A 61 -22.32 -19.94 -59.71
C THR A 61 -21.11 -19.05 -59.99
N GLU A 62 -20.33 -18.67 -58.97
CA GLU A 62 -19.15 -17.83 -59.18
C GLU A 62 -18.03 -18.18 -58.21
N LEU A 63 -16.82 -18.37 -58.73
CA LEU A 63 -15.61 -18.59 -57.95
C LEU A 63 -14.42 -17.84 -58.54
N LEU A 64 -13.40 -17.63 -57.72
CA LEU A 64 -12.15 -16.99 -58.06
C LEU A 64 -10.99 -17.98 -57.91
N LEU A 65 -10.16 -18.06 -58.94
CA LEU A 65 -8.93 -18.84 -58.99
C LEU A 65 -7.75 -18.03 -58.44
N ALA A 66 -6.83 -18.73 -57.77
CA ALA A 66 -5.62 -18.14 -57.21
C ALA A 66 -4.67 -17.57 -58.28
N ASP A 67 -4.64 -18.20 -59.45
CA ASP A 67 -3.82 -17.81 -60.61
C ASP A 67 -4.66 -17.74 -61.88
N ASP A 68 -4.14 -17.06 -62.90
CA ASP A 68 -4.75 -16.94 -64.22
C ASP A 68 -4.98 -18.31 -64.88
N TRP A 69 -6.19 -18.54 -65.41
CA TRP A 69 -6.56 -19.80 -66.06
C TRP A 69 -5.62 -20.12 -67.25
N PRO A 70 -4.85 -21.24 -67.18
CA PRO A 70 -3.82 -21.57 -68.17
C PRO A 70 -4.36 -22.41 -69.35
N GLY A 71 -5.60 -22.89 -69.26
CA GLY A 71 -6.24 -23.71 -70.29
C GLY A 71 -6.89 -22.87 -71.40
N PRO A 72 -7.35 -23.50 -72.49
CA PRO A 72 -8.24 -22.85 -73.45
C PRO A 72 -9.47 -22.26 -72.77
N ALA A 73 -10.04 -21.21 -73.36
CA ALA A 73 -11.30 -20.64 -72.89
C ALA A 73 -12.39 -21.71 -72.87
N GLN A 74 -13.16 -21.74 -71.80
CA GLN A 74 -14.33 -22.59 -71.62
C GLN A 74 -15.56 -21.70 -71.63
N THR A 75 -16.57 -22.10 -72.38
CA THR A 75 -17.88 -21.46 -72.38
C THR A 75 -18.91 -22.56 -72.23
N ASP A 76 -19.61 -22.54 -71.10
CA ASP A 76 -20.60 -23.54 -70.68
C ASP A 76 -20.13 -24.98 -70.92
N ALA A 77 -18.88 -25.25 -70.55
CA ALA A 77 -18.25 -26.54 -70.76
C ALA A 77 -18.28 -27.41 -69.49
N PRO A 78 -18.20 -28.74 -69.62
CA PRO A 78 -17.97 -29.63 -68.48
C PRO A 78 -16.66 -29.27 -67.77
N TYR A 79 -16.68 -29.29 -66.45
CA TYR A 79 -15.51 -29.02 -65.62
C TYR A 79 -15.33 -30.11 -64.56
N LYS A 80 -14.15 -30.14 -63.97
CA LYS A 80 -13.84 -31.02 -62.85
C LYS A 80 -13.03 -30.28 -61.80
N VAL A 81 -13.47 -30.36 -60.55
CA VAL A 81 -12.78 -29.85 -59.36
C VAL A 81 -12.29 -31.04 -58.55
N GLU A 82 -11.00 -31.14 -58.27
CA GLU A 82 -10.47 -32.10 -57.30
C GLU A 82 -10.73 -31.61 -55.88
N LEU A 83 -11.46 -32.40 -55.11
CA LEU A 83 -11.76 -32.12 -53.70
C LEU A 83 -10.54 -32.45 -52.85
N THR A 84 -10.02 -31.46 -52.12
CA THR A 84 -8.91 -31.66 -51.19
C THR A 84 -9.40 -32.49 -50.02
N SER A 85 -8.71 -33.59 -49.71
CA SER A 85 -9.12 -34.46 -48.60
C SER A 85 -9.13 -33.67 -47.28
N PRO A 86 -10.26 -33.61 -46.55
CA PRO A 86 -10.36 -32.90 -45.28
C PRO A 86 -9.38 -33.44 -44.24
N THR A 87 -8.89 -34.67 -44.41
CA THR A 87 -7.88 -35.30 -43.56
C THR A 87 -6.53 -34.58 -43.62
N ILE A 88 -6.10 -34.07 -44.78
CA ILE A 88 -4.78 -33.41 -44.91
C ILE A 88 -4.81 -32.03 -44.22
N ALA A 89 -5.87 -31.26 -44.44
CA ALA A 89 -6.06 -29.97 -43.78
C ALA A 89 -6.22 -30.11 -42.25
N ALA A 90 -6.97 -31.11 -41.80
CA ALA A 90 -7.13 -31.41 -40.38
C ALA A 90 -5.81 -31.85 -39.74
N VAL A 91 -4.99 -32.65 -40.42
CA VAL A 91 -3.68 -33.09 -39.92
C VAL A 91 -2.69 -31.93 -39.80
N GLU A 92 -2.67 -31.00 -40.75
CA GLU A 92 -1.81 -29.81 -40.66
C GLU A 92 -2.28 -28.85 -39.55
N ALA A 93 -3.59 -28.66 -39.39
CA ALA A 93 -4.16 -27.91 -38.26
C ALA A 93 -3.82 -28.56 -36.90
N MET A 94 -3.93 -29.88 -36.80
CA MET A 94 -3.52 -30.63 -35.61
C MET A 94 -2.01 -30.53 -35.37
N ARG A 95 -1.18 -30.54 -36.41
CA ARG A 95 0.28 -30.39 -36.29
C ARG A 95 0.66 -28.99 -35.78
N ARG A 96 -0.05 -27.95 -36.25
CA ARG A 96 0.13 -26.56 -35.77
C ARG A 96 -0.33 -26.39 -34.34
N LEU A 97 -1.45 -27.02 -33.97
CA LEU A 97 -1.90 -27.06 -32.58
C LEU A 97 -0.88 -27.78 -31.70
N LEU A 98 -0.40 -28.95 -32.13
CA LEU A 98 0.61 -29.68 -31.38
C LEU A 98 1.90 -28.85 -31.21
N ALA A 99 2.33 -28.15 -32.26
CA ALA A 99 3.49 -27.25 -32.19
C ALA A 99 3.27 -26.04 -31.27
N SER A 100 2.05 -25.51 -31.18
CA SER A 100 1.74 -24.40 -30.26
C SER A 100 1.61 -24.87 -28.81
N LEU A 101 1.20 -26.13 -28.60
CA LEU A 101 1.08 -26.77 -27.29
C LEU A 101 2.40 -27.42 -26.81
N SER A 102 3.34 -27.72 -27.70
CA SER A 102 4.62 -28.37 -27.37
C SER A 102 5.68 -27.44 -26.77
N ASN A 103 5.28 -26.27 -26.26
CA ASN A 103 6.17 -25.35 -25.54
C ASN A 103 6.45 -25.79 -24.09
N GLY A 104 5.93 -26.95 -23.66
CA GLY A 104 6.15 -27.54 -22.33
C GLY A 104 5.23 -27.00 -21.23
N ASN A 105 4.52 -25.89 -21.46
CA ASN A 105 3.66 -25.29 -20.42
C ASN A 105 2.53 -26.24 -19.98
N LEU A 106 1.88 -26.92 -20.93
CA LEU A 106 0.80 -27.85 -20.62
C LEU A 106 1.31 -29.10 -19.90
N ASP A 107 2.44 -29.64 -20.32
CA ASP A 107 3.06 -30.80 -19.68
C ASP A 107 3.45 -30.45 -18.23
N SER A 108 4.08 -29.31 -18.03
CA SER A 108 4.46 -28.87 -16.69
C SER A 108 3.27 -28.54 -15.78
N LEU A 109 2.19 -27.96 -16.32
CA LEU A 109 0.94 -27.74 -15.58
C LEU A 109 0.18 -29.05 -15.30
N ALA A 110 0.37 -30.10 -16.11
CA ALA A 110 -0.23 -31.41 -15.87
C ALA A 110 0.52 -32.21 -14.80
N GLU A 111 1.85 -32.03 -14.70
CA GLU A 111 2.69 -32.69 -13.70
C GLU A 111 2.66 -32.02 -12.32
N ILE A 112 2.32 -30.73 -12.25
CA ILE A 112 2.34 -29.99 -11.00
C ILE A 112 1.26 -30.49 -10.03
N THR A 113 1.66 -30.79 -8.80
CA THR A 113 0.73 -31.06 -7.70
C THR A 113 0.44 -29.75 -6.97
N ILE A 114 -0.83 -29.33 -6.91
CA ILE A 114 -1.26 -28.09 -6.26
C ILE A 114 -1.87 -28.45 -4.90
N GLY A 115 -1.24 -28.01 -3.82
CA GLY A 115 -1.78 -28.09 -2.46
C GLY A 115 -2.81 -27.01 -2.16
N THR A 116 -3.38 -27.03 -0.96
CA THR A 116 -4.19 -25.91 -0.45
C THR A 116 -3.32 -24.65 -0.34
N ASP A 117 -3.83 -23.52 -0.83
CA ASP A 117 -3.14 -22.22 -0.86
C ASP A 117 -1.86 -22.16 -1.73
N ASP A 118 -1.60 -23.16 -2.57
CA ASP A 118 -0.55 -23.09 -3.57
C ASP A 118 -1.02 -22.34 -4.83
N ILE A 119 -0.12 -21.55 -5.40
CA ILE A 119 -0.34 -20.80 -6.64
C ILE A 119 0.71 -21.26 -7.66
N PRO A 120 0.29 -21.76 -8.83
CA PRO A 120 1.19 -22.05 -9.94
C PRO A 120 1.82 -20.76 -10.48
N ILE A 121 3.14 -20.76 -10.64
CA ILE A 121 3.90 -19.66 -11.24
C ILE A 121 4.88 -20.20 -12.27
N GLY A 122 5.14 -19.41 -13.31
CA GLY A 122 6.22 -19.71 -14.25
C GLY A 122 7.57 -19.53 -13.58
N ILE A 123 8.37 -20.59 -13.51
CA ILE A 123 9.73 -20.56 -12.95
C ILE A 123 10.81 -20.67 -14.04
N GLY A 124 10.39 -20.83 -15.30
CA GLY A 124 11.23 -20.83 -16.48
C GLY A 124 10.40 -21.05 -17.75
N PRO A 125 10.99 -20.96 -18.94
CA PRO A 125 10.30 -21.28 -20.19
C PRO A 125 9.79 -22.73 -20.18
N GLY A 126 8.49 -22.93 -20.35
CA GLY A 126 7.90 -24.28 -20.37
C GLY A 126 7.79 -24.95 -19.00
N VAL A 127 8.10 -24.25 -17.89
CA VAL A 127 8.14 -24.85 -16.55
C VAL A 127 7.37 -24.00 -15.54
N PHE A 128 6.43 -24.64 -14.86
CA PHE A 128 5.67 -24.12 -13.74
C PHE A 128 6.12 -24.80 -12.43
N GLY A 129 6.13 -24.02 -11.36
CA GLY A 129 6.28 -24.49 -9.98
C GLY A 129 5.20 -23.89 -9.09
N THR A 130 5.15 -24.26 -7.83
CA THR A 130 4.22 -23.68 -6.85
C THR A 130 4.91 -22.72 -5.90
N ILE A 131 4.17 -21.70 -5.48
CA ILE A 131 4.49 -20.81 -4.37
C ILE A 131 3.27 -20.78 -3.45
N SER A 132 3.49 -20.75 -2.13
CA SER A 132 2.37 -20.56 -1.20
C SER A 132 1.82 -19.14 -1.28
N LYS A 133 0.51 -18.98 -1.14
CA LYS A 133 -0.17 -17.68 -1.05
C LYS A 133 0.43 -16.79 0.04
N ALA A 134 0.91 -17.36 1.15
CA ALA A 134 1.58 -16.64 2.23
C ALA A 134 2.93 -16.05 1.77
N SER A 135 3.73 -16.81 1.03
CA SER A 135 5.00 -16.35 0.47
C SER A 135 4.81 -15.27 -0.61
N LEU A 136 3.75 -15.36 -1.42
CA LEU A 136 3.44 -14.35 -2.44
C LEU A 136 3.01 -13.02 -1.82
N SER A 137 2.30 -13.07 -0.70
CA SER A 137 1.78 -11.90 0.00
C SER A 137 2.78 -11.27 0.99
N GLY A 138 3.94 -11.90 1.21
CA GLY A 138 4.91 -11.44 2.22
C GLY A 138 4.34 -11.41 3.63
N ILE A 139 3.24 -12.15 3.87
CA ILE A 139 2.58 -12.20 5.18
C ILE A 139 3.45 -13.05 6.09
N THR A 140 4.27 -12.38 6.88
CA THR A 140 4.95 -12.99 8.02
C THR A 140 3.90 -13.45 9.04
N ALA A 141 4.24 -14.42 9.87
CA ALA A 141 3.37 -14.85 10.96
C ALA A 141 2.97 -13.68 11.89
N SER A 142 3.85 -12.69 12.07
CA SER A 142 3.54 -11.44 12.78
C SER A 142 2.49 -10.56 12.07
N LEU A 143 2.51 -10.44 10.74
CA LEU A 143 1.50 -9.68 10.00
C LEU A 143 0.15 -10.42 9.99
N ALA A 144 0.17 -11.76 9.89
CA ALA A 144 -1.02 -12.59 10.05
C ALA A 144 -1.66 -12.40 11.43
N ALA A 145 -0.84 -12.32 12.49
CA ALA A 145 -1.31 -12.09 13.85
C ALA A 145 -2.03 -10.74 14.02
N LEU A 146 -1.53 -9.66 13.38
CA LEU A 146 -2.24 -8.37 13.35
C LEU A 146 -3.52 -8.43 12.53
N GLY A 147 -3.50 -9.09 11.37
CA GLY A 147 -4.65 -9.24 10.48
C GLY A 147 -5.78 -10.08 11.07
N ALA A 148 -5.48 -10.96 12.03
CA ALA A 148 -6.45 -11.78 12.74
C ALA A 148 -7.17 -11.04 13.88
N LEU A 149 -6.72 -9.85 14.27
CA LEU A 149 -7.36 -9.06 15.31
C LEU A 149 -8.71 -8.50 14.82
N THR A 150 -9.71 -8.45 15.71
CA THR A 150 -10.97 -7.73 15.45
C THR A 150 -10.84 -6.30 15.98
N PRO A 151 -10.72 -5.26 15.12
CA PRO A 151 -10.56 -3.89 15.59
C PRO A 151 -11.77 -3.42 16.40
N ALA A 152 -11.51 -2.63 17.44
CA ALA A 152 -12.55 -2.01 18.26
C ALA A 152 -12.15 -0.58 18.65
N ALA A 153 -13.15 0.25 18.96
CA ALA A 153 -12.91 1.61 19.41
C ALA A 153 -12.06 1.66 20.68
N ASN A 154 -11.19 2.67 20.80
CA ASN A 154 -10.31 2.87 21.96
C ASN A 154 -9.38 1.69 22.26
N LYS A 155 -8.97 0.93 21.24
CA LYS A 155 -7.97 -0.15 21.35
C LYS A 155 -6.76 0.10 20.46
N VAL A 156 -5.60 -0.42 20.86
CA VAL A 156 -4.37 -0.45 20.05
C VAL A 156 -3.86 -1.89 19.95
N PRO A 157 -3.45 -2.36 18.76
CA PRO A 157 -2.75 -3.63 18.58
C PRO A 157 -1.35 -3.61 19.21
N TYR A 158 -0.97 -4.72 19.84
CA TYR A 158 0.39 -4.94 20.32
C TYR A 158 0.77 -6.42 20.19
N PHE A 159 2.05 -6.71 20.00
CA PHE A 159 2.52 -8.09 19.95
C PHE A 159 2.61 -8.67 21.38
N THR A 160 2.07 -9.87 21.55
CA THR A 160 2.14 -10.66 22.80
C THR A 160 3.18 -11.78 22.73
N GLY A 161 3.76 -12.00 21.53
CA GLY A 161 4.78 -13.00 21.21
C GLY A 161 5.28 -12.79 19.78
N ALA A 162 6.21 -13.65 19.31
CA ALA A 162 6.77 -13.53 17.96
C ALA A 162 5.69 -13.63 16.85
N ASP A 163 4.71 -14.51 17.07
CA ASP A 163 3.65 -14.84 16.11
C ASP A 163 2.25 -14.59 16.69
N SER A 164 2.12 -13.72 17.70
CA SER A 164 0.84 -13.43 18.35
C SER A 164 0.66 -11.95 18.66
N ALA A 165 -0.55 -11.45 18.50
CA ALA A 165 -0.93 -10.09 18.79
C ALA A 165 -2.21 -10.04 19.63
N GLY A 166 -2.38 -8.96 20.37
CA GLY A 166 -3.58 -8.66 21.16
C GLY A 166 -3.98 -7.20 21.02
N LEU A 167 -5.12 -6.86 21.61
CA LEU A 167 -5.62 -5.49 21.72
C LEU A 167 -5.60 -5.06 23.17
N THR A 168 -5.06 -3.86 23.43
CA THR A 168 -5.13 -3.22 24.76
C THR A 168 -5.97 -1.95 24.68
N ASP A 169 -6.57 -1.56 25.80
CA ASP A 169 -7.29 -0.28 25.91
C ASP A 169 -6.34 0.92 25.81
N LEU A 170 -6.78 1.92 25.07
CA LEU A 170 -6.17 3.24 24.99
C LEU A 170 -7.24 4.29 25.23
N SER A 171 -7.20 4.88 26.43
CA SER A 171 -8.18 5.88 26.86
C SER A 171 -8.12 7.13 25.98
N ALA A 172 -9.21 7.91 26.01
CA ALA A 172 -9.25 9.20 25.33
C ALA A 172 -8.14 10.16 25.83
N PHE A 173 -7.86 10.15 27.14
CA PHE A 173 -6.78 10.95 27.73
C PHE A 173 -5.39 10.49 27.29
N ALA A 174 -5.13 9.18 27.20
CA ALA A 174 -3.83 8.71 26.72
C ALA A 174 -3.56 9.15 25.27
N ARG A 175 -4.60 9.26 24.43
CA ARG A 175 -4.47 9.81 23.08
C ARG A 175 -4.10 11.28 23.05
N THR A 176 -4.54 12.09 24.01
CA THR A 176 -4.14 13.50 24.08
C THR A 176 -2.65 13.63 24.39
N ILE A 177 -2.09 12.73 25.20
CA ILE A 177 -0.64 12.70 25.47
C ILE A 177 0.17 12.29 24.23
N LEU A 178 -0.32 11.31 23.45
CA LEU A 178 0.38 10.84 22.24
C LEU A 178 0.30 11.82 21.06
N ASP A 179 -0.64 12.76 21.09
CA ASP A 179 -0.81 13.82 20.08
C ASP A 179 0.20 14.96 20.25
N ASP A 180 0.80 15.08 21.44
CA ASP A 180 1.67 16.21 21.78
C ASP A 180 3.02 16.18 21.05
N VAL A 181 3.37 17.32 20.45
CA VAL A 181 4.59 17.47 19.63
C VAL A 181 5.90 17.42 20.44
N ASN A 182 5.85 17.74 21.75
CA ASN A 182 7.03 17.76 22.61
C ASN A 182 6.66 17.56 24.09
N GLY A 183 7.69 17.37 24.92
CA GLY A 183 7.50 17.14 26.36
C GLY A 183 6.78 18.28 27.09
N ALA A 184 7.01 19.55 26.72
CA ALA A 184 6.34 20.67 27.39
C ALA A 184 4.82 20.66 27.14
N ALA A 185 4.41 20.30 25.93
CA ALA A 185 3.00 20.08 25.59
C ALA A 185 2.42 18.90 26.40
N MET A 186 3.13 17.77 26.48
CA MET A 186 2.72 16.63 27.32
C MET A 186 2.53 17.00 28.80
N PHE A 187 3.45 17.78 29.37
CA PHE A 187 3.35 18.26 30.74
C PHE A 187 2.10 19.14 30.93
N ALA A 188 1.81 20.03 29.98
CA ALA A 188 0.60 20.86 30.01
C ALA A 188 -0.68 20.01 29.91
N THR A 189 -0.70 19.00 29.03
CA THR A 189 -1.81 18.04 28.89
C THR A 189 -2.05 17.25 30.18
N MET A 190 -0.98 16.91 30.92
CA MET A 190 -1.08 16.29 32.25
C MET A 190 -1.53 17.26 33.35
N GLY A 191 -1.71 18.55 33.05
CA GLY A 191 -2.15 19.58 34.00
C GLY A 191 -1.01 20.28 34.75
N ALA A 192 0.24 20.11 34.31
CA ALA A 192 1.36 20.87 34.85
C ALA A 192 1.41 22.29 34.25
N ALA A 193 1.86 23.26 35.04
CA ALA A 193 2.13 24.62 34.57
C ALA A 193 3.48 25.07 35.11
N HIS A 194 4.29 25.76 34.31
CA HIS A 194 5.57 26.26 34.79
C HIS A 194 5.98 27.57 34.12
N ILE A 195 6.77 28.35 34.84
CA ILE A 195 7.47 29.53 34.32
C ILE A 195 8.93 29.41 34.74
N GLY A 196 9.83 29.19 33.77
CA GLY A 196 11.28 29.09 33.97
C GLY A 196 12.00 30.43 34.18
N ALA A 197 11.33 31.42 34.78
CA ALA A 197 11.88 32.76 35.03
C ALA A 197 12.32 32.92 36.50
N SER A 198 12.84 34.10 36.84
CA SER A 198 13.09 34.52 38.22
C SER A 198 12.37 35.86 38.47
N PRO A 199 11.27 35.89 39.26
CA PRO A 199 10.69 34.77 39.97
C PRO A 199 9.92 33.82 39.02
N GLY A 200 9.80 32.55 39.42
CA GLY A 200 9.21 31.48 38.62
C GLY A 200 8.56 30.40 39.48
N TYR A 201 7.90 29.45 38.83
CA TYR A 201 7.25 28.34 39.52
C TYR A 201 7.12 27.10 38.62
N VAL A 202 6.89 25.96 39.26
CA VAL A 202 6.30 24.77 38.66
C VAL A 202 5.12 24.31 39.52
N LYS A 203 3.99 24.08 38.89
CA LYS A 203 2.81 23.41 39.43
C LYS A 203 2.75 22.02 38.81
N LEU A 204 2.80 21.02 39.67
CA LEU A 204 2.71 19.62 39.28
C LEU A 204 1.24 19.16 39.21
N PRO A 205 0.94 18.13 38.41
CA PRO A 205 -0.43 17.60 38.29
C PRO A 205 -1.07 17.14 39.59
N ASN A 206 -0.25 16.73 40.57
CA ASN A 206 -0.72 16.33 41.90
C ASN A 206 -1.07 17.53 42.82
N GLY A 207 -0.99 18.76 42.31
CA GLY A 207 -1.31 19.99 43.04
C GLY A 207 -0.11 20.63 43.73
N ILE A 208 1.02 19.94 43.87
CA ILE A 208 2.22 20.53 44.50
C ILE A 208 2.75 21.66 43.63
N ILE A 209 2.99 22.80 44.27
CA ILE A 209 3.58 23.97 43.66
C ILE A 209 4.94 24.22 44.32
N ILE A 210 5.96 24.43 43.50
CA ILE A 210 7.29 24.88 43.91
C ILE A 210 7.51 26.24 43.25
N GLN A 211 7.80 27.27 44.03
CA GLN A 211 8.04 28.63 43.56
C GLN A 211 9.42 29.08 44.00
N TRP A 212 10.11 29.84 43.16
CA TRP A 212 11.44 30.38 43.44
C TRP A 212 11.57 31.80 42.94
N GLY A 213 12.58 32.50 43.44
CA GLY A 213 12.94 33.78 42.91
C GLY A 213 14.08 34.44 43.65
N ARG A 214 14.39 35.64 43.19
CA ARG A 214 15.38 36.55 43.77
C ARG A 214 14.71 37.90 43.91
N SER A 215 14.80 38.51 45.08
CA SER A 215 14.15 39.80 45.35
C SER A 215 15.13 40.74 46.02
N PHE A 216 15.09 42.02 45.62
CA PHE A 216 15.81 43.08 46.31
C PHE A 216 15.04 43.48 47.56
N VAL A 217 15.73 43.46 48.69
CA VAL A 217 15.16 43.63 50.02
C VAL A 217 16.06 44.60 50.80
N ALA A 218 15.49 45.75 51.20
CA ALA A 218 16.19 46.80 51.96
C ALA A 218 15.81 46.82 53.47
N SER A 219 14.86 45.98 53.88
CA SER A 219 14.39 45.79 55.26
C SER A 219 13.43 44.60 55.29
N ASP A 220 12.77 44.35 56.42
CA ASP A 220 11.71 43.36 56.53
C ASP A 220 10.61 43.62 55.49
N ILE A 221 10.28 42.60 54.68
CA ILE A 221 9.32 42.74 53.58
C ILE A 221 8.54 41.45 53.36
N ALA A 222 7.29 41.59 52.90
CA ALA A 222 6.54 40.50 52.30
C ALA A 222 6.88 40.41 50.80
N ILE A 223 7.58 39.35 50.40
CA ILE A 223 7.86 39.07 48.99
C ILE A 223 6.64 38.36 48.40
N THR A 224 6.03 38.95 47.38
CA THR A 224 4.91 38.37 46.64
C THR A 224 5.36 37.18 45.80
N LEU A 225 4.63 36.07 45.90
CA LEU A 225 4.85 34.87 45.10
C LEU A 225 4.24 35.01 43.70
N PRO A 226 4.82 34.38 42.65
CA PRO A 226 4.27 34.36 41.29
C PRO A 226 2.80 33.96 41.22
N ILE A 227 2.40 32.97 42.02
CA ILE A 227 1.02 32.53 42.18
C ILE A 227 0.73 32.30 43.67
N ALA A 228 -0.52 32.48 44.08
CA ALA A 228 -0.95 32.08 45.41
C ALA A 228 -1.03 30.55 45.49
N PHE A 229 -0.59 29.98 46.61
CA PHE A 229 -0.89 28.59 46.96
C PHE A 229 -2.39 28.45 47.25
N PRO A 230 -3.12 27.55 46.56
CA PRO A 230 -4.55 27.38 46.76
C PRO A 230 -4.99 27.07 48.20
N THR A 231 -4.25 26.25 48.94
CA THR A 231 -4.71 25.70 50.23
C THR A 231 -3.66 25.75 51.34
N GLY A 232 -2.36 25.73 51.02
CA GLY A 232 -1.35 25.77 52.08
C GLY A 232 0.08 25.94 51.60
N VAL A 233 0.92 26.46 52.50
CA VAL A 233 2.37 26.54 52.34
C VAL A 233 3.01 25.57 53.31
N PHE A 234 3.80 24.62 52.78
CA PHE A 234 4.44 23.58 53.58
C PHE A 234 5.86 23.97 54.00
N LEU A 235 6.61 24.61 53.10
CA LEU A 235 7.98 25.02 53.36
C LEU A 235 8.24 26.39 52.74
N LYS A 236 8.96 27.22 53.49
CA LYS A 236 9.49 28.50 53.05
C LYS A 236 10.98 28.53 53.40
N HIS A 237 11.82 28.88 52.44
CA HIS A 237 13.25 29.02 52.64
C HIS A 237 13.77 30.28 51.93
N ALA A 238 14.70 30.96 52.58
CA ALA A 238 15.31 32.18 52.09
C ALA A 238 16.79 32.18 52.46
N VAL A 239 17.61 32.65 51.53
CA VAL A 239 19.04 32.85 51.70
C VAL A 239 19.37 34.28 51.33
N CYS A 240 20.11 34.96 52.18
CA CYS A 240 20.63 36.28 51.87
C CYS A 240 21.88 36.14 51.01
N GLU A 241 21.99 37.01 50.02
CA GLU A 241 23.16 37.10 49.17
C GLU A 241 24.01 38.29 49.61
N LEU A 242 25.30 38.01 49.81
CA LEU A 242 26.30 39.01 50.15
C LEU A 242 27.53 38.75 49.28
N ALA A 243 27.97 39.75 48.53
CA ALA A 243 29.32 39.73 48.00
C ALA A 243 30.29 39.68 49.18
N TYR A 244 31.29 38.79 49.14
CA TYR A 244 32.19 38.58 50.27
C TYR A 244 32.75 39.91 50.80
N THR A 245 32.55 40.15 52.09
CA THR A 245 33.17 41.26 52.82
C THR A 245 33.74 40.72 54.13
N PRO A 246 34.97 41.11 54.53
CA PRO A 246 35.61 40.56 55.71
C PRO A 246 35.03 41.08 57.03
N THR A 247 34.13 42.07 56.98
CA THR A 247 33.65 42.81 58.16
C THR A 247 32.13 42.75 58.34
N ALA A 248 31.38 42.15 57.42
CA ALA A 248 29.93 42.07 57.51
C ALA A 248 29.42 40.67 57.15
N THR A 249 28.38 40.24 57.87
CA THR A 249 27.57 39.07 57.53
C THR A 249 26.11 39.47 57.45
N ARG A 250 25.32 38.66 56.74
CA ARG A 250 23.91 38.87 56.53
C ARG A 250 23.13 37.73 57.14
N VAL A 251 22.00 38.07 57.75
CA VAL A 251 21.09 37.08 58.33
C VAL A 251 19.70 37.34 57.79
N VAL A 252 19.09 36.30 57.22
CA VAL A 252 17.69 36.30 56.82
C VAL A 252 16.93 35.24 57.60
N THR A 253 15.74 35.60 58.07
CA THR A 253 14.79 34.66 58.67
C THR A 253 13.44 34.80 57.98
N ILE A 254 12.60 33.77 58.08
CA ILE A 254 11.24 33.80 57.53
C ILE A 254 10.25 33.73 58.68
N ASP A 255 9.22 34.56 58.62
CA ASP A 255 8.14 34.54 59.60
C ASP A 255 7.25 33.30 59.39
N ASN A 256 6.73 32.73 60.48
CA ASN A 256 5.83 31.56 60.41
C ASN A 256 4.38 31.92 60.04
N VAL A 257 4.11 33.15 59.59
CA VAL A 257 2.75 33.54 59.19
C VAL A 257 2.32 32.72 57.97
N ALA A 258 1.12 32.15 58.02
CA ALA A 258 0.55 31.31 56.97
C ALA A 258 -0.09 32.17 55.86
N THR A 259 0.74 32.90 55.12
CA THR A 259 0.33 33.66 53.93
C THR A 259 0.43 32.79 52.68
N LEU A 260 -0.64 32.75 51.88
CA LEU A 260 -0.70 31.93 50.65
C LEU A 260 -0.07 32.59 49.43
N ASN A 261 0.06 33.92 49.43
CA ASN A 261 0.51 34.71 48.29
C ASN A 261 1.87 35.39 48.49
N SER A 262 2.51 35.19 49.64
CA SER A 262 3.75 35.88 49.97
C SER A 262 4.57 35.10 50.99
N ILE A 263 5.87 35.40 51.03
CA ILE A 263 6.77 35.02 52.10
C ILE A 263 7.27 36.28 52.79
N THR A 264 7.10 36.37 54.11
CA THR A 264 7.64 37.49 54.89
C THR A 264 9.04 37.14 55.34
N VAL A 265 10.02 37.93 54.91
CA VAL A 265 11.41 37.79 55.29
C VAL A 265 11.80 38.92 56.25
N ARG A 266 12.64 38.60 57.22
CA ARG A 266 13.33 39.58 58.05
C ARG A 266 14.81 39.55 57.76
N PHE A 267 15.40 40.71 57.54
CA PHE A 267 16.72 40.78 56.93
C PHE A 267 17.61 41.82 57.63
N ARG A 268 18.78 41.38 58.08
CA ARG A 268 19.69 42.19 58.91
C ARG A 268 21.13 42.06 58.43
N ASP A 269 21.86 43.18 58.48
CA ASP A 269 23.31 43.20 58.38
C ASP A 269 23.90 43.14 59.81
N VAL A 270 24.91 42.30 60.00
CA VAL A 270 25.71 42.22 61.22
C VAL A 270 27.14 42.61 60.87
N VAL A 271 27.59 43.75 61.39
CA VAL A 271 28.88 44.36 61.05
C VAL A 271 29.81 44.29 62.26
N ASN A 272 31.08 43.97 62.01
CA ASN A 272 32.16 43.84 63.00
C ASN A 272 31.81 42.96 64.20
N GLY A 273 31.01 41.91 63.96
CA GLY A 273 30.64 40.93 64.99
C GLY A 273 29.62 41.39 66.03
N GLY A 274 28.96 42.55 65.87
CA GLY A 274 27.99 42.99 66.89
C GLY A 274 26.97 44.08 66.50
N ALA A 275 27.26 44.94 65.51
CA ALA A 275 26.31 45.98 65.13
C ALA A 275 25.24 45.41 64.18
N VAL A 276 23.96 45.49 64.55
CA VAL A 276 22.85 44.96 63.76
C VAL A 276 22.01 46.08 63.15
N SER A 277 21.96 46.18 61.81
CA SER A 277 21.22 47.21 61.08
C SER A 277 20.35 46.64 59.97
N ALA A 278 19.47 47.47 59.39
CA ALA A 278 18.79 47.13 58.15
C ALA A 278 19.78 47.25 56.97
N PRO A 279 19.72 46.35 55.99
CA PRO A 279 20.59 46.40 54.81
C PRO A 279 20.14 47.50 53.84
N THR A 280 21.05 48.35 53.38
CA THR A 280 20.75 49.41 52.39
C THR A 280 20.50 48.88 50.98
N ASN A 281 21.00 47.69 50.68
CA ASN A 281 20.84 46.97 49.41
C ASN A 281 21.21 45.50 49.65
N GLY A 282 20.24 44.59 49.64
CA GLY A 282 20.56 43.18 49.56
C GLY A 282 19.56 42.39 48.74
N THR A 283 20.04 41.26 48.23
CA THR A 283 19.24 40.31 47.46
C THR A 283 18.96 39.10 48.33
N VAL A 284 17.72 38.65 48.33
CA VAL A 284 17.31 37.39 48.97
C VAL A 284 16.89 36.42 47.87
N GLY A 285 17.59 35.30 47.78
CA GLY A 285 17.14 34.14 47.02
C GLY A 285 16.15 33.36 47.88
N TRP A 286 15.04 32.91 47.29
CA TRP A 286 13.99 32.25 48.04
C TRP A 286 13.35 31.09 47.29
N LEU A 287 12.79 30.16 48.06
CA LEU A 287 12.09 28.96 47.63
C LEU A 287 10.87 28.75 48.53
N ALA A 288 9.71 28.46 47.94
CA ALA A 288 8.50 28.10 48.65
C ALA A 288 7.85 26.85 48.04
N ILE A 289 7.30 25.97 48.87
CA ILE A 289 6.63 24.74 48.46
C ILE A 289 5.27 24.66 49.17
N GLY A 290 4.22 24.28 48.44
CA GLY A 290 2.85 24.23 48.94
C GLY A 290 1.88 23.63 47.93
N VAL A 291 0.58 23.81 48.16
CA VAL A 291 -0.54 23.27 47.37
C VAL A 291 -1.72 24.22 47.32
#